data_AF-A0A7S0I8K0-F1
#
_entry.id   AF-A0A7S0I8K0-F1
#
_cell.length_a   1.000
_cell.length_b   1.000
_cell.length_c   1.000
_cell.angle_alpha   90.00
_cell.angle_beta   90.00
_cell.angle_gamma   90.00
#
_symmetry.space_group_name_H-M   'P 1'
#
loop_
_entity.id
_entity.type
_entity.pdbx_description
1 polymer ?
#
loop_
_entity_poly.entity_id
_entity_poly.type
_entity_poly.pdbx_seq_one_letter_code
_entity_poly.pdbx_strand_id
1 'polypeptide(L)'
;GGEGGSGGNGRLGALILAPNATLCEQVKRVADSLIGDDGEPLLETHALTPDTSMPSPVSSASGSQTSSNRGLPDVVVATPARAAEDVLEFTDGGWRRGNFAPAATHVRHVVFDEADQLLSGGYLRPVRGAFDVLYREEKLAALGLTVPMGESLEGSEWAGDAARPKDGGDGAWSADHDDINAVAKRKGKSRMGK
;
A
#
# COMPACT_ATOMS: atom_id res chain seq x y z
N GLY A 1 -25.63 -26.52 3.86
CA GLY A 1 -25.94 -25.29 3.11
C GLY A 1 -26.02 -24.15 4.10
N GLY A 2 -25.44 -23.00 3.75
CA GLY A 2 -25.30 -21.82 4.61
C GLY A 2 -23.83 -21.63 5.01
N GLU A 3 -23.02 -20.99 4.17
CA GLU A 3 -22.73 -19.54 4.18
C GLU A 3 -21.71 -19.14 5.25
N GLY A 4 -20.46 -18.96 4.80
CA GLY A 4 -19.42 -18.21 5.48
C GLY A 4 -18.83 -17.25 4.46
N GLY A 5 -19.24 -15.99 4.51
CA GLY A 5 -18.90 -14.97 3.52
C GLY A 5 -17.38 -14.78 3.37
N SER A 6 -16.86 -15.05 2.18
CA SER A 6 -15.53 -14.59 1.79
C SER A 6 -15.67 -13.17 1.25
N GLY A 7 -15.63 -12.19 2.15
CA GLY A 7 -15.53 -10.76 1.84
C GLY A 7 -14.12 -10.37 1.40
N GLY A 8 -13.50 -11.12 0.48
CA GLY A 8 -12.18 -10.81 -0.06
C GLY A 8 -12.27 -9.76 -1.18
N ASN A 9 -12.55 -8.51 -0.83
CA ASN A 9 -12.43 -7.37 -1.74
C ASN A 9 -11.00 -6.82 -1.68
N GLY A 10 -10.29 -6.86 -2.83
CA GLY A 10 -8.96 -6.29 -3.07
C GLY A 10 -7.81 -7.20 -2.61
N ARG A 11 -7.07 -7.77 -3.56
CA ARG A 11 -6.19 -8.92 -3.31
C ARG A 11 -4.75 -8.60 -2.96
N LEU A 12 -4.31 -7.35 -3.05
CA LEU A 12 -2.91 -7.00 -2.75
C LEU A 12 -2.59 -7.23 -1.27
N GLY A 13 -1.96 -8.35 -0.94
CA GLY A 13 -1.59 -8.73 0.42
C GLY A 13 -0.18 -8.29 0.80
N ALA A 14 0.76 -8.29 -0.16
CA ALA A 14 2.16 -8.00 0.10
C ALA A 14 2.80 -7.04 -0.92
N LEU A 15 3.64 -6.14 -0.41
CA LEU A 15 4.55 -5.29 -1.18
C LEU A 15 5.99 -5.69 -0.87
N ILE A 16 6.73 -6.13 -1.88
CA ILE A 16 8.16 -6.42 -1.77
C ILE A 16 8.94 -5.26 -2.38
N LEU A 17 9.82 -4.65 -1.59
CA LEU A 17 10.71 -3.59 -2.02
C LEU A 17 12.08 -4.18 -2.33
N ALA A 18 12.57 -3.98 -3.55
CA ALA A 18 13.89 -4.43 -4.01
C ALA A 18 14.71 -3.26 -4.57
N PRO A 19 16.07 -3.27 -4.51
CA PRO A 19 16.86 -2.08 -4.82
C PRO A 19 16.98 -1.76 -6.31
N ASN A 20 16.63 -2.69 -7.21
CA ASN A 20 16.67 -2.50 -8.65
C ASN A 20 15.67 -3.39 -9.40
N ALA A 21 15.40 -3.05 -10.66
CA ALA A 21 14.42 -3.75 -11.50
C ALA A 21 14.79 -5.21 -11.79
N THR A 22 16.09 -5.53 -11.90
CA THR A 22 16.55 -6.90 -12.12
C THR A 22 16.17 -7.81 -10.96
N LEU A 23 16.33 -7.34 -9.71
CA LEU A 23 15.87 -8.07 -8.54
C LEU A 23 14.35 -8.18 -8.49
N CYS A 24 13.61 -7.13 -8.88
CA CYS A 24 12.16 -7.22 -8.99
C CYS A 24 11.71 -8.38 -9.90
N GLU A 25 12.32 -8.51 -11.08
CA GLU A 25 12.04 -9.59 -12.02
C GLU A 25 12.43 -10.97 -11.49
N GLN A 26 13.57 -11.06 -10.80
CA GLN A 26 14.04 -12.32 -10.20
C GLN A 26 13.08 -12.80 -9.11
N VAL A 27 12.69 -11.91 -8.19
CA VAL A 27 11.72 -12.22 -7.14
C VAL A 27 10.39 -12.64 -7.75
N LYS A 28 9.88 -11.91 -8.76
CA LYS A 28 8.66 -12.30 -9.47
C LYS A 28 8.77 -13.69 -10.06
N ARG A 29 9.86 -13.99 -10.77
CA ARG A 29 10.07 -15.31 -11.39
C ARG A 29 10.07 -16.44 -10.35
N VAL A 30 10.67 -16.20 -9.18
CA VAL A 30 10.66 -17.18 -8.08
C VAL A 30 9.25 -17.33 -7.51
N ALA A 31 8.53 -16.23 -7.27
CA ALA A 31 7.17 -16.26 -6.77
C ALA A 31 6.21 -16.98 -7.74
N ASP A 32 6.28 -16.69 -9.03
CA ASP A 32 5.49 -17.34 -10.08
C ASP A 32 5.79 -18.85 -10.20
N SER A 33 6.99 -19.29 -9.79
CA SER A 33 7.38 -20.70 -9.82
C SER A 33 6.75 -21.53 -8.69
N LEU A 34 6.17 -20.87 -7.68
CA LEU A 34 5.46 -21.53 -6.60
C LEU A 34 4.07 -21.93 -7.10
N ILE A 35 3.94 -23.19 -7.47
CA ILE A 35 2.71 -23.78 -8.00
C ILE A 35 2.01 -24.65 -6.95
N GLY A 36 0.68 -24.68 -7.00
CA GLY A 36 -0.15 -25.54 -6.19
C GLY A 36 -0.22 -26.97 -6.71
N ASP A 37 -0.95 -27.81 -5.97
CA ASP A 37 -1.19 -29.21 -6.35
C ASP A 37 -2.02 -29.36 -7.64
N ASP A 38 -2.72 -28.29 -8.04
CA ASP A 38 -3.46 -28.15 -9.29
C ASP A 38 -2.59 -27.73 -10.48
N GLY A 39 -1.31 -27.43 -10.25
CA GLY A 39 -0.38 -26.96 -11.26
C GLY A 39 -0.50 -25.48 -11.60
N GLU A 40 -1.36 -24.74 -10.91
CA GLU A 40 -1.54 -23.29 -11.09
C GLU A 40 -0.65 -22.50 -10.12
N PRO A 41 -0.25 -21.26 -10.45
CA PRO A 41 0.50 -20.40 -9.52
C PRO A 41 -0.27 -20.16 -8.21
N LEU A 42 0.42 -20.25 -7.08
CA LEU A 42 -0.19 -20.03 -5.75
C LEU A 42 -0.64 -18.59 -5.53
N LEU A 43 0.02 -17.62 -6.18
CA LEU A 43 -0.20 -16.19 -6.02
C LEU A 43 -0.05 -15.45 -7.35
N GLU A 44 -0.90 -14.47 -7.61
CA GLU A 44 -0.72 -13.51 -8.71
C GLU A 44 0.35 -12.48 -8.31
N THR A 45 1.54 -12.59 -8.89
CA THR A 45 2.67 -11.67 -8.59
C THR A 45 2.93 -10.73 -9.76
N HIS A 46 3.12 -9.44 -9.47
CA HIS A 46 3.45 -8.42 -10.46
C HIS A 46 4.75 -7.69 -10.09
N ALA A 47 5.68 -7.56 -11.04
CA ALA A 47 6.88 -6.76 -10.86
C ALA A 47 6.72 -5.41 -11.56
N LEU A 48 7.00 -4.32 -10.84
CA LEU A 48 7.08 -2.98 -11.40
C LEU A 48 8.52 -2.69 -11.85
N THR A 49 8.75 -2.93 -13.13
CA THR A 49 9.93 -2.52 -13.88
C THR A 49 9.63 -1.24 -14.68
N PRO A 50 10.63 -0.57 -15.29
CA PRO A 50 10.40 0.67 -16.06
C PRO A 50 9.31 0.56 -17.13
N ASP A 51 9.13 -0.62 -17.74
CA ASP A 51 8.21 -0.86 -18.85
C ASP A 51 6.83 -1.38 -18.42
N THR A 52 6.61 -1.54 -17.11
CA THR A 52 5.37 -2.08 -16.55
C THR A 52 4.74 -1.10 -15.56
N SER A 53 3.40 -1.03 -15.56
CA SER A 53 2.64 -0.28 -14.57
C SER A 53 1.75 -1.21 -13.75
N MET A 54 1.18 -0.67 -12.66
CA MET A 54 0.14 -1.38 -11.93
C MET A 54 -1.04 -1.74 -12.85
N PRO A 55 -1.54 -2.99 -12.80
CA PRO A 55 -2.68 -3.39 -13.59
C PRO A 55 -3.91 -2.55 -13.20
N SER A 56 -4.64 -2.06 -14.20
CA SER A 56 -5.83 -1.25 -13.95
C SER A 56 -6.96 -2.14 -13.43
N PRO A 57 -7.69 -1.71 -12.38
CA PRO A 57 -8.77 -2.50 -11.79
C PRO A 57 -9.97 -2.75 -12.72
N VAL A 58 -9.96 -2.19 -13.94
CA VAL A 58 -11.03 -2.29 -14.95
C VAL A 58 -10.66 -3.25 -16.11
N SER A 59 -9.40 -3.67 -16.28
CA SER A 59 -8.94 -4.32 -17.52
C SER A 59 -8.56 -5.80 -17.41
N SER A 60 -9.16 -6.57 -16.50
CA SER A 60 -9.11 -8.04 -16.56
C SER A 60 -10.05 -8.55 -17.67
N ALA A 61 -9.70 -8.27 -18.92
CA ALA A 61 -10.32 -8.82 -20.12
C ALA A 61 -9.21 -9.47 -20.97
N SER A 62 -8.54 -10.49 -20.43
CA SER A 62 -7.65 -11.35 -21.21
C SER A 62 -7.70 -12.78 -20.70
N GLY A 63 -8.56 -13.58 -21.33
CA GLY A 63 -8.28 -14.96 -21.79
C GLY A 63 -7.95 -16.09 -20.82
N SER A 64 -7.44 -15.85 -19.61
CA SER A 64 -7.17 -16.90 -18.63
C SER A 64 -8.19 -16.83 -17.52
N GLN A 65 -9.19 -17.71 -17.59
CA GLN A 65 -10.18 -17.88 -16.53
C GLN A 65 -9.54 -18.64 -15.37
N THR A 66 -8.89 -17.92 -14.45
CA THR A 66 -8.86 -18.32 -13.04
C THR A 66 -9.53 -17.21 -12.24
N SER A 67 -10.46 -17.60 -11.38
CA SER A 67 -11.45 -16.71 -10.78
C SER A 67 -10.84 -15.77 -9.73
N SER A 68 -10.76 -14.48 -10.04
CA SER A 68 -10.45 -13.48 -9.01
C SER A 68 -11.11 -12.13 -9.21
N ASN A 69 -12.01 -11.84 -8.29
CA ASN A 69 -12.76 -10.60 -8.16
C ASN A 69 -11.81 -9.41 -7.93
N ARG A 70 -11.74 -8.52 -8.92
CA ARG A 70 -11.31 -7.10 -8.84
C ARG A 70 -9.78 -6.81 -8.77
N GLY A 71 -9.08 -7.05 -9.87
CA GLY A 71 -8.17 -6.07 -10.51
C GLY A 71 -6.77 -5.79 -9.93
N LEU A 72 -6.45 -6.24 -8.70
CA LEU A 72 -5.12 -6.08 -8.09
C LEU A 72 -4.44 -7.45 -7.93
N PRO A 73 -3.11 -7.56 -8.15
CA PRO A 73 -2.34 -8.78 -7.91
C PRO A 73 -2.24 -9.08 -6.41
N ASP A 74 -1.94 -10.32 -6.03
CA ASP A 74 -1.73 -10.74 -4.64
C ASP A 74 -0.43 -10.15 -4.05
N VAL A 75 0.62 -10.08 -4.88
CA VAL A 75 1.95 -9.56 -4.51
C VAL A 75 2.44 -8.56 -5.55
N VAL A 76 2.91 -7.40 -5.09
CA VAL A 76 3.65 -6.46 -5.94
C VAL A 76 5.10 -6.44 -5.52
N VAL A 77 6.01 -6.52 -6.49
CA VAL A 77 7.45 -6.37 -6.31
C VAL A 77 7.89 -5.09 -7.02
N ALA A 78 8.51 -4.15 -6.31
CA ALA A 78 8.84 -2.84 -6.86
C ALA A 78 10.12 -2.28 -6.26
N THR A 79 10.74 -1.34 -6.97
CA THR A 79 11.72 -0.46 -6.32
C THR A 79 11.01 0.55 -5.42
N PRO A 80 11.66 1.10 -4.39
CA PRO A 80 11.02 2.10 -3.52
C PRO A 80 10.46 3.30 -4.28
N ALA A 81 11.17 3.77 -5.32
CA ALA A 81 10.69 4.86 -6.17
C ALA A 81 9.41 4.46 -6.92
N ARG A 82 9.38 3.27 -7.52
CA ARG A 82 8.19 2.75 -8.21
C ARG A 82 7.02 2.49 -7.28
N ALA A 83 7.26 1.98 -6.07
CA ALA A 83 6.22 1.81 -5.07
C ALA A 83 5.59 3.16 -4.66
N ALA A 84 6.43 4.19 -4.51
CA ALA A 84 5.98 5.53 -4.16
C ALA A 84 5.09 6.17 -5.24
N GLU A 85 5.40 5.91 -6.50
CA GLU A 85 4.69 6.44 -7.67
C GLU A 85 3.43 5.63 -8.00
N ASP A 86 3.55 4.32 -8.15
CA ASP A 86 2.51 3.49 -8.80
C ASP A 86 1.65 2.71 -7.80
N VAL A 87 2.16 2.43 -6.60
CA VAL A 87 1.45 1.59 -5.59
C VAL A 87 0.83 2.43 -4.49
N LEU A 88 1.51 3.50 -4.08
CA LEU A 88 1.11 4.35 -2.95
C LEU A 88 0.74 5.77 -3.40
N GLU A 89 1.20 6.21 -4.57
CA GLU A 89 0.91 7.51 -5.19
C GLU A 89 1.15 8.73 -4.27
N PHE A 90 2.18 8.68 -3.42
CA PHE A 90 2.43 9.75 -2.45
C PHE A 90 3.37 10.85 -2.97
N THR A 91 4.03 10.66 -4.11
CA THR A 91 4.95 11.64 -4.72
C THR A 91 4.21 12.78 -5.44
N ASP A 92 3.02 12.52 -5.99
CA ASP A 92 2.22 13.49 -6.78
C ASP A 92 1.14 14.22 -5.94
N GLY A 93 1.57 14.77 -4.80
CA GLY A 93 0.66 15.50 -3.91
C GLY A 93 -0.37 14.61 -3.20
N GLY A 94 -0.22 13.28 -3.25
CA GLY A 94 -1.05 12.32 -2.51
C GLY A 94 -1.10 12.64 -1.01
N TRP A 95 0.01 13.08 -0.45
CA TRP A 95 0.09 13.62 0.92
C TRP A 95 -0.91 14.76 1.19
N ARG A 96 -1.00 15.73 0.26
CA ARG A 96 -1.86 16.92 0.40
C ARG A 96 -3.33 16.60 0.22
N ARG A 97 -3.64 15.65 -0.67
CA ARG A 97 -5.02 15.21 -0.93
C ARG A 97 -5.54 14.28 0.16
N GLY A 98 -4.65 13.71 0.99
CA GLY A 98 -5.00 12.70 1.99
C GLY A 98 -5.61 11.43 1.39
N ASN A 99 -5.48 11.24 0.08
CA ASN A 99 -6.03 10.14 -0.70
C ASN A 99 -4.89 9.48 -1.46
N PHE A 100 -4.48 8.31 -0.97
CA PHE A 100 -3.46 7.46 -1.58
C PHE A 100 -4.11 6.48 -2.56
N ALA A 101 -3.28 5.79 -3.34
CA ALA A 101 -3.76 4.75 -4.22
C ALA A 101 -4.60 3.72 -3.44
N PRO A 102 -5.74 3.24 -3.98
CA PRO A 102 -6.56 2.23 -3.33
C PRO A 102 -5.79 0.94 -2.97
N ALA A 103 -4.71 0.65 -3.68
CA ALA A 103 -3.83 -0.47 -3.37
C ALA A 103 -3.21 -0.38 -1.96
N ALA A 104 -2.91 0.83 -1.47
CA ALA A 104 -2.29 1.05 -0.16
C ALA A 104 -3.12 0.49 1.02
N THR A 105 -4.45 0.52 0.92
CA THR A 105 -5.35 0.01 1.98
C THR A 105 -5.42 -1.50 2.06
N HIS A 106 -4.91 -2.19 1.03
CA HIS A 106 -4.93 -3.65 0.94
C HIS A 106 -3.61 -4.27 1.41
N VAL A 107 -2.49 -3.56 1.26
CA VAL A 107 -1.16 -4.03 1.69
C VAL A 107 -1.15 -4.40 3.17
N ARG A 108 -0.88 -5.67 3.48
CA ARG A 108 -0.76 -6.20 4.86
C ARG A 108 0.67 -6.52 5.27
N HIS A 109 1.52 -6.80 4.29
CA HIS A 109 2.90 -7.19 4.50
C HIS A 109 3.82 -6.33 3.63
N VAL A 110 4.92 -5.86 4.23
CA VAL A 110 6.01 -5.21 3.50
C VAL A 110 7.29 -6.01 3.72
N VAL A 111 7.96 -6.38 2.64
CA VAL A 111 9.23 -7.12 2.66
C VAL A 111 10.32 -6.22 2.10
N PHE A 112 11.44 -6.11 2.82
CA PHE A 112 12.63 -5.40 2.37
C PHE A 112 13.65 -6.42 1.86
N ASP A 113 13.77 -6.51 0.55
CA ASP A 113 14.82 -7.28 -0.08
C ASP A 113 16.10 -6.46 -0.18
N GLU A 114 17.25 -7.05 0.13
CA GLU A 114 18.55 -6.35 0.23
C GLU A 114 18.44 -5.02 1.03
N ALA A 115 17.93 -5.13 2.27
CA ALA A 115 17.61 -3.98 3.12
C ALA A 115 18.81 -3.05 3.38
N ASP A 116 20.03 -3.58 3.35
CA ASP A 116 21.25 -2.78 3.42
C ASP A 116 21.33 -1.81 2.24
N GLN A 117 21.08 -2.24 1.01
CA GLN A 117 21.04 -1.34 -0.16
C GLN A 117 19.86 -0.37 -0.12
N LEU A 118 18.71 -0.81 0.40
CA LEU A 118 17.53 0.05 0.53
C LEU A 118 17.73 1.16 1.58
N LEU A 119 18.40 0.86 2.69
CA LEU A 119 18.54 1.77 3.83
C LEU A 119 19.87 2.55 3.84
N SER A 120 20.91 2.04 3.18
CA SER A 120 22.19 2.74 2.99
C SER A 120 22.27 3.49 1.65
N GLY A 121 21.42 3.13 0.68
CA GLY A 121 21.34 3.78 -0.62
C GLY A 121 20.51 5.07 -0.62
N GLY A 122 20.33 5.65 -1.82
CA GLY A 122 19.49 6.84 -2.05
C GLY A 122 17.98 6.64 -1.84
N TYR A 123 17.55 5.46 -1.41
CA TYR A 123 16.14 5.08 -1.28
C TYR A 123 15.53 5.34 0.11
N LEU A 124 16.29 5.87 1.06
CA LEU A 124 15.79 6.12 2.40
C LEU A 124 14.52 6.99 2.41
N ARG A 125 14.45 8.00 1.54
CA ARG A 125 13.27 8.88 1.40
C ARG A 125 12.00 8.12 0.94
N PRO A 126 12.00 7.43 -0.22
CA PRO A 126 10.82 6.67 -0.65
C PRO A 126 10.47 5.52 0.31
N VAL A 127 11.44 4.86 0.93
CA VAL A 127 11.17 3.82 1.95
C VAL A 127 10.44 4.42 3.16
N ARG A 128 10.91 5.55 3.70
CA ARG A 128 10.26 6.24 4.81
C ARG A 128 8.84 6.69 4.43
N GLY A 129 8.68 7.28 3.25
CA GLY A 129 7.37 7.70 2.75
C GLY A 129 6.39 6.54 2.64
N ALA A 130 6.86 5.36 2.19
CA ALA A 130 6.02 4.17 2.13
C ALA A 130 5.51 3.73 3.51
N PHE A 131 6.38 3.74 4.52
CA PHE A 131 5.99 3.44 5.91
C PHE A 131 4.94 4.42 6.44
N ASP A 132 5.13 5.72 6.23
CA ASP A 132 4.20 6.74 6.73
C ASP A 132 2.78 6.53 6.13
N VAL A 133 2.69 6.24 4.83
CA VAL A 133 1.40 5.95 4.15
C VAL A 133 0.76 4.70 4.73
N LEU A 134 1.50 3.59 4.77
CA LEU A 134 0.97 2.31 5.20
C LEU A 134 0.55 2.34 6.68
N TYR A 135 1.33 2.99 7.54
CA TYR A 135 0.99 3.17 8.95
C TYR A 135 -0.27 4.03 9.13
N ARG A 136 -0.44 5.09 8.35
CA ARG A 136 -1.67 5.88 8.35
C ARG A 136 -2.87 5.02 7.97
N GLU A 137 -2.80 4.27 6.87
CA GLU A 137 -3.89 3.42 6.40
C GLU A 137 -4.24 2.31 7.40
N GLU A 138 -3.23 1.66 8.00
CA GLU A 138 -3.43 0.68 9.07
C GLU A 138 -4.15 1.31 10.26
N LYS A 139 -3.73 2.50 10.70
CA LYS A 139 -4.34 3.18 11.83
C LYS A 139 -5.77 3.64 11.54
N LEU A 140 -6.05 4.10 10.32
CA LEU A 140 -7.42 4.41 9.87
C LEU A 140 -8.30 3.15 9.85
N ALA A 141 -7.76 2.02 9.38
CA ALA A 141 -8.44 0.73 9.40
C ALA A 141 -8.77 0.27 10.82
N ALA A 142 -7.80 0.39 11.75
CA ALA A 142 -8.01 0.05 13.16
C ALA A 142 -9.10 0.91 13.83
N LEU A 143 -9.30 2.14 13.36
CA LEU A 143 -10.35 3.05 13.85
C LEU A 143 -11.71 2.86 13.13
N GLY A 144 -11.80 1.95 12.15
CA GLY A 144 -12.99 1.76 11.32
C GLY A 144 -13.28 2.95 10.40
N LEU A 145 -12.25 3.70 10.00
CA LEU A 145 -12.32 4.93 9.20
C LEU A 145 -11.75 4.74 7.78
N THR A 146 -11.56 3.51 7.32
CA THR A 146 -11.13 3.24 5.95
C THR A 146 -12.16 3.80 4.98
N VAL A 147 -11.68 4.62 4.04
CA VAL A 147 -12.50 5.09 2.93
C VAL A 147 -12.69 3.90 1.98
N PRO A 148 -13.93 3.49 1.68
CA PRO A 148 -14.16 2.44 0.71
C PRO A 148 -13.69 2.88 -0.69
N MET A 149 -13.16 1.93 -1.45
CA MET A 149 -12.67 2.13 -2.81
C MET A 149 -13.76 2.77 -3.68
N GLY A 150 -13.60 4.05 -4.04
CA GLY A 150 -14.52 4.79 -4.92
C GLY A 150 -15.08 6.10 -4.35
N GLU A 151 -14.89 6.41 -3.07
CA GLU A 151 -15.25 7.71 -2.50
C GLU A 151 -13.99 8.55 -2.29
N SER A 152 -13.82 9.64 -3.03
CA SER A 152 -12.75 10.60 -2.75
C SER A 152 -13.15 11.46 -1.54
N LEU A 153 -12.32 11.50 -0.50
CA LEU A 153 -12.42 12.54 0.52
C LEU A 153 -11.80 13.83 -0.01
N GLU A 154 -12.49 14.50 -0.93
CA GLU A 154 -12.16 15.88 -1.25
C GLU A 154 -12.46 16.76 -0.03
N GLY A 155 -11.42 17.29 0.62
CA GLY A 155 -11.54 18.40 1.56
C GLY A 155 -11.18 18.14 3.02
N SER A 156 -10.71 16.96 3.42
CA SER A 156 -10.12 16.79 4.76
C SER A 156 -8.61 17.05 4.72
N GLU A 157 -8.22 18.33 4.86
CA GLU A 157 -6.82 18.70 5.16
C GLU A 157 -6.37 17.95 6.41
N TRP A 158 -5.39 17.08 6.25
CA TRP A 158 -4.81 16.35 7.36
C TRP A 158 -3.94 17.31 8.18
N ALA A 159 -4.27 17.50 9.46
CA ALA A 159 -3.65 18.51 10.32
C ALA A 159 -2.13 18.33 10.53
N GLY A 160 -1.60 17.12 10.34
CA GLY A 160 -0.15 16.86 10.38
C GLY A 160 0.64 17.54 9.25
N ASP A 161 -0.03 18.00 8.18
CA ASP A 161 0.61 18.67 7.05
C ASP A 161 1.10 20.09 7.41
N ALA A 162 0.41 20.79 8.32
CA ALA A 162 0.76 22.16 8.69
C ALA A 162 2.09 22.27 9.45
N ALA A 163 2.53 21.19 10.08
CA ALA A 163 3.77 21.13 10.85
C ALA A 163 4.94 20.47 10.09
N ARG A 164 4.69 19.94 8.88
CA ARG A 164 5.70 19.13 8.17
C ARG A 164 6.77 20.02 7.51
N PRO A 165 8.06 19.88 7.88
CA PRO A 165 9.15 20.56 7.20
C PRO A 165 9.22 20.11 5.73
N LYS A 166 9.39 21.06 4.80
CA LYS A 166 9.47 20.79 3.34
C LYS A 166 10.61 19.83 2.94
N ASP A 167 11.58 19.61 3.82
CA ASP A 167 12.76 18.78 3.63
C ASP A 167 12.63 17.35 4.20
N GLY A 168 11.53 17.04 4.92
CA GLY A 168 11.22 15.69 5.41
C GLY A 168 12.12 15.20 6.54
N GLY A 169 12.64 16.12 7.37
CA GLY A 169 13.54 15.82 8.48
C GLY A 169 12.91 15.00 9.61
N ASP A 170 13.77 14.32 10.38
CA ASP A 170 13.43 13.33 11.43
C ASP A 170 12.47 13.85 12.52
N GLY A 171 12.35 15.16 12.70
CA GLY A 171 11.43 15.79 13.66
C GLY A 171 9.94 15.77 13.26
N ALA A 172 9.62 15.48 11.99
CA ALA A 172 8.23 15.43 11.50
C ALA A 172 7.46 14.20 12.01
N TRP A 173 8.17 13.11 12.29
CA TRP A 173 7.58 11.80 12.54
C TRP A 173 6.78 11.73 13.86
N SER A 174 7.26 12.37 14.94
CA SER A 174 6.53 12.39 16.22
C SER A 174 5.20 13.15 16.13
N ALA A 175 5.18 14.25 15.37
CA ALA A 175 4.00 15.11 15.25
C ALA A 175 2.83 14.38 14.58
N ASP A 176 3.13 13.59 13.55
CA ASP A 176 2.16 12.79 12.81
C ASP A 176 1.51 11.71 13.70
N HIS A 177 2.29 11.12 14.61
CA HIS A 177 1.78 10.13 15.56
C HIS A 177 0.91 10.76 16.66
N ASP A 178 1.26 11.96 17.12
CA ASP A 178 0.54 12.69 18.16
C ASP A 178 -0.84 13.15 17.69
N ASP A 179 -0.96 13.65 16.47
CA ASP A 179 -2.24 14.12 15.92
C ASP A 179 -3.26 12.98 15.75
N ILE A 180 -2.81 11.81 15.28
CA ILE A 180 -3.74 10.68 15.13
C ILE A 180 -4.16 10.14 16.51
N ASN A 181 -3.28 10.21 17.52
CA ASN A 181 -3.65 9.90 18.91
C ASN A 181 -4.68 10.90 19.46
N ALA A 182 -4.59 12.17 19.10
CA ALA A 182 -5.57 13.19 19.45
C ALA A 182 -6.94 12.95 18.79
N VAL A 183 -6.95 12.53 17.51
CA VAL A 183 -8.18 12.14 16.79
C VAL A 183 -8.85 10.93 17.44
N ALA A 184 -8.09 9.90 17.79
CA ALA A 184 -8.59 8.72 18.50
C ALA A 184 -9.20 9.08 19.87
N LYS A 185 -8.53 9.95 20.64
CA LYS A 185 -9.03 10.43 21.95
C LYS A 185 -10.33 11.23 21.84
N ARG A 186 -10.50 12.07 20.81
CA ARG A 186 -11.73 12.85 20.59
C ARG A 186 -12.94 11.97 20.31
N LYS A 187 -12.80 10.93 19.48
CA LYS A 187 -13.90 9.98 19.20
C LYS A 187 -14.18 9.02 20.35
N GLY A 188 -13.18 8.63 21.14
CA GLY A 188 -13.37 7.83 22.36
C GLY A 188 -14.26 8.55 23.40
N LYS A 189 -14.09 9.86 23.58
CA LYS A 189 -14.97 10.68 24.44
C LYS A 189 -16.40 10.79 23.92
N SER A 190 -16.61 10.81 22.60
CA SER A 190 -17.94 10.85 21.98
C SER A 190 -18.73 9.55 22.20
N ARG A 191 -18.05 8.40 22.29
CA ARG A 191 -18.68 7.09 22.56
C ARG A 191 -18.98 6.80 24.03
N MET A 192 -18.33 7.48 24.97
CA MET A 192 -18.52 7.31 26.42
C MET A 192 -19.52 8.29 27.05
N GLY A 193 -20.08 9.20 26.25
CA GLY A 193 -21.10 10.17 26.65
C GLY A 193 -22.54 9.80 26.27
N LYS A 194 -22.83 8.52 26.00
CA LYS A 194 -24.17 7.99 25.80
C LYS A 194 -24.43 6.83 26.74
#